data_AF-A0A3N1H6T9-F1
#
_entry.id   AF-A0A3N1H6T9-F1
#
_cell.length_a   1.000
_cell.length_b   1.000
_cell.length_c   1.000
_cell.angle_alpha   90.00
_cell.angle_beta   90.00
_cell.angle_gamma   90.00
#
_symmetry.space_group_name_H-M   'P 1'
#
loop_
_entity.id
_entity.type
_entity.pdbx_description
1 polymer ?
#
loop_
_entity_poly.entity_id
_entity_poly.type
_entity_poly.pdbx_seq_one_letter_code
_entity_poly.pdbx_strand_id
1 'polypeptide(L)'
;MRVSSVVDLQGCPYSLPDDSDIDKQIDVLFDAERRVREKVQAASREIQAKGFLIDYAVNRQTREIYESNKLEDLGPSLARTSEILKSSDAALVDKDLMKGMLYVGMKRDKHLIDVLGLHGAKVLAESYVSTLADGRPLSESDIRSMHALITSGEEFAGRYKRYHVRIGGEGTHEPPLPIDTPAKMRDFSTWLSRDHGGMPVTLHAAIAHAWLTHIHPFEDGNGRLARVLVNLIFARNGLPPAIIKHNTERTEYIDALAHSDVAGDIFPLAGIFIKAEKRFARDMGKPGFVRSLIGDEIDSRSRNIYSSWLAVFNNFMARLFGELRVRNLTVEDFYRLDEDSFWKLTKADKSGNMWFFLVSNGVSDLLVWIGFCSLNLHDPRENVVRYPSLFFAVRNKNYRLQRWTAAPSNRTGGLIEVCVVPGVKPSVQVRLDDRIRKGGIVDGASEIADRIYNGLRSAVAS
;
A
#
# COMPACT_ATOMS: atom_id res chain seq x y z
N MET A 1 -37.99 -1.17 -28.92
CA MET A 1 -37.77 -2.58 -28.56
C MET A 1 -37.59 -2.58 -27.05
N ARG A 2 -38.42 -3.29 -26.26
CA ARG A 2 -38.30 -3.25 -24.78
C ARG A 2 -36.95 -3.82 -24.36
N VAL A 3 -36.23 -3.15 -23.48
CA VAL A 3 -34.87 -3.54 -23.06
C VAL A 3 -34.91 -4.85 -22.26
N SER A 4 -36.04 -5.17 -21.62
CA SER A 4 -36.32 -6.46 -20.98
C SER A 4 -36.28 -7.67 -21.93
N SER A 5 -36.26 -7.46 -23.25
CA SER A 5 -36.02 -8.52 -24.25
C SER A 5 -34.54 -8.80 -24.55
N VAL A 6 -33.60 -8.05 -23.93
CA VAL A 6 -32.15 -8.11 -24.17
C VAL A 6 -31.40 -8.88 -23.07
N VAL A 7 -32.01 -9.08 -21.89
CA VAL A 7 -31.37 -9.76 -20.76
C VAL A 7 -31.85 -11.21 -20.69
N ASP A 8 -31.01 -12.15 -21.08
CA ASP A 8 -31.30 -13.58 -20.93
C ASP A 8 -30.92 -14.09 -19.53
N LEU A 9 -31.95 -14.33 -18.71
CA LEU A 9 -31.84 -14.92 -17.37
C LEU A 9 -32.15 -16.43 -17.36
N GLN A 10 -32.21 -17.11 -18.51
CA GLN A 10 -32.54 -18.53 -18.55
C GLN A 10 -31.57 -19.35 -17.70
N GLY A 11 -32.10 -20.05 -16.69
CA GLY A 11 -31.33 -20.86 -15.75
C GLY A 11 -30.67 -20.07 -14.61
N CYS A 12 -30.85 -18.75 -14.56
CA CYS A 12 -30.46 -17.91 -13.43
C CYS A 12 -31.46 -18.08 -12.27
N PRO A 13 -31.02 -18.15 -11.00
CA PRO A 13 -31.92 -18.21 -9.85
C PRO A 13 -32.50 -16.84 -9.46
N TYR A 14 -32.00 -15.75 -10.03
CA TYR A 14 -32.45 -14.38 -9.78
C TYR A 14 -33.45 -13.93 -10.83
N SER A 15 -34.47 -13.18 -10.39
CA SER A 15 -35.40 -12.48 -11.26
C SER A 15 -35.13 -10.98 -11.22
N LEU A 16 -35.46 -10.29 -12.31
CA LEU A 16 -35.63 -8.84 -12.26
C LEU A 16 -37.09 -8.57 -11.84
N PRO A 17 -37.39 -7.45 -11.15
CA PRO A 17 -38.78 -7.08 -10.86
C PRO A 17 -39.63 -6.97 -12.14
N ASP A 18 -40.95 -6.82 -12.04
CA ASP A 18 -41.82 -6.62 -13.22
C ASP A 18 -42.26 -5.14 -13.30
N ASP A 19 -41.30 -4.21 -13.24
CA ASP A 19 -41.56 -2.77 -13.25
C ASP A 19 -41.03 -2.09 -14.53
N SER A 20 -41.78 -1.09 -15.00
CA SER A 20 -41.45 -0.14 -16.06
C SER A 20 -40.11 0.59 -15.90
N ASP A 21 -39.53 0.59 -14.69
CA ASP A 21 -38.24 1.22 -14.40
C ASP A 21 -37.02 0.33 -14.71
N ILE A 22 -37.18 -0.96 -15.00
CA ILE A 22 -36.05 -1.87 -15.25
C ILE A 22 -35.32 -1.57 -16.54
N ASP A 23 -36.05 -1.28 -17.61
CA ASP A 23 -35.45 -0.87 -18.88
C ASP A 23 -34.56 0.37 -18.66
N LYS A 24 -35.02 1.33 -17.83
CA LYS A 24 -34.22 2.51 -17.46
C LYS A 24 -33.01 2.15 -16.61
N GLN A 25 -33.14 1.22 -15.66
CA GLN A 25 -32.02 0.79 -14.83
C GLN A 25 -30.95 0.09 -15.67
N ILE A 26 -31.35 -0.81 -16.57
CA ILE A 26 -30.45 -1.48 -17.52
C ILE A 26 -29.75 -0.46 -18.43
N ASP A 27 -30.50 0.50 -18.96
CA ASP A 27 -29.94 1.59 -19.76
C ASP A 27 -28.88 2.36 -18.96
N VAL A 28 -29.16 2.70 -17.69
CA VAL A 28 -28.20 3.35 -16.79
C VAL A 28 -26.92 2.53 -16.60
N LEU A 29 -27.00 1.20 -16.55
CA LEU A 29 -25.82 0.31 -16.47
C LEU A 29 -24.99 0.41 -17.76
N PHE A 30 -25.58 0.23 -18.94
CA PHE A 30 -24.86 0.34 -20.22
C PHE A 30 -24.19 1.70 -20.39
N ASP A 31 -24.90 2.75 -20.04
CA ASP A 31 -24.44 4.12 -20.14
C ASP A 31 -23.28 4.40 -19.16
N ALA A 32 -23.33 3.79 -17.97
CA ALA A 32 -22.24 3.84 -17.01
C ALA A 32 -21.00 3.08 -17.51
N GLU A 33 -21.17 1.84 -17.99
CA GLU A 33 -20.10 1.00 -18.53
C GLU A 33 -19.39 1.68 -19.71
N ARG A 34 -20.15 2.26 -20.66
CA ARG A 34 -19.60 3.01 -21.80
C ARG A 34 -18.72 4.17 -21.33
N ARG A 35 -19.23 5.00 -20.42
CA ARG A 35 -18.50 6.16 -19.88
C ARG A 35 -17.27 5.76 -19.06
N VAL A 36 -17.35 4.68 -18.30
CA VAL A 36 -16.21 4.13 -17.54
C VAL A 36 -15.12 3.66 -18.51
N ARG A 37 -15.49 2.87 -19.52
CA ARG A 37 -14.57 2.34 -20.52
C ARG A 37 -13.81 3.45 -21.25
N GLU A 38 -14.53 4.46 -21.74
CA GLU A 38 -13.93 5.62 -22.42
C GLU A 38 -12.91 6.35 -21.52
N LYS A 39 -13.28 6.61 -20.26
CA LYS A 39 -12.40 7.30 -19.30
C LYS A 39 -11.16 6.48 -18.94
N VAL A 40 -11.32 5.18 -18.68
CA VAL A 40 -10.21 4.29 -18.34
C VAL A 40 -9.26 4.15 -19.52
N GLN A 41 -9.76 4.03 -20.75
CA GLN A 41 -8.93 3.98 -21.95
C GLN A 41 -8.16 5.29 -22.17
N ALA A 42 -8.82 6.44 -22.00
CA ALA A 42 -8.17 7.75 -22.10
C ALA A 42 -7.06 7.91 -21.05
N ALA A 43 -7.35 7.60 -19.78
CA ALA A 43 -6.38 7.70 -18.70
C ALA A 43 -5.23 6.70 -18.84
N SER A 44 -5.50 5.48 -19.29
CA SER A 44 -4.46 4.46 -19.56
C SER A 44 -3.46 4.94 -20.61
N ARG A 45 -3.92 5.56 -21.70
CA ARG A 45 -3.04 6.14 -22.72
C ARG A 45 -2.15 7.25 -22.16
N GLU A 46 -2.70 8.10 -21.28
CA GLU A 46 -1.93 9.16 -20.64
C GLU A 46 -0.87 8.62 -19.66
N ILE A 47 -1.24 7.61 -18.86
CA ILE A 47 -0.32 6.93 -17.93
C ILE A 47 0.82 6.25 -18.70
N GLN A 48 0.49 5.57 -19.80
CA GLN A 48 1.46 4.92 -20.67
C GLN A 48 2.43 5.94 -21.30
N ALA A 49 1.90 7.06 -21.82
CA ALA A 49 2.72 8.13 -22.39
C ALA A 49 3.70 8.75 -21.38
N LYS A 50 3.37 8.70 -20.08
CA LYS A 50 4.22 9.19 -18.98
C LYS A 50 5.15 8.12 -18.37
N GLY A 51 5.08 6.87 -18.84
CA GLY A 51 5.96 5.78 -18.38
C GLY A 51 5.59 5.15 -17.03
N PHE A 52 4.41 5.42 -16.46
CA PHE A 52 4.00 4.96 -15.13
C PHE A 52 3.15 3.67 -15.14
N LEU A 53 3.11 2.93 -16.25
CA LEU A 53 2.17 1.81 -16.44
C LEU A 53 2.41 0.67 -15.43
N ILE A 54 3.67 0.31 -15.16
CA ILE A 54 4.04 -0.77 -14.23
C ILE A 54 3.68 -0.38 -12.80
N ASP A 55 4.08 0.81 -12.34
CA ASP A 55 3.80 1.29 -10.99
C ASP A 55 2.30 1.40 -10.74
N TYR A 56 1.56 1.86 -11.74
CA TYR A 56 0.11 1.91 -11.69
C TYR A 56 -0.50 0.50 -11.54
N ALA A 57 -0.03 -0.47 -12.31
CA ALA A 57 -0.50 -1.85 -12.24
C ALA A 57 -0.23 -2.48 -10.86
N VAL A 58 0.98 -2.28 -10.33
CA VAL A 58 1.38 -2.78 -9.00
C VAL A 58 0.53 -2.16 -7.89
N ASN A 59 0.39 -0.84 -7.86
CA ASN A 59 -0.34 -0.17 -6.78
C ASN A 59 -1.85 -0.45 -6.83
N ARG A 60 -2.43 -0.54 -8.04
CA ARG A 60 -3.80 -1.05 -8.24
C ARG A 60 -3.95 -2.43 -7.60
N GLN A 61 -3.05 -3.34 -7.94
CA GLN A 61 -3.09 -4.72 -7.46
C GLN A 61 -2.95 -4.78 -5.94
N THR A 62 -2.02 -4.03 -5.35
CA THR A 62 -1.88 -3.91 -3.89
C THR A 62 -3.19 -3.51 -3.23
N ARG A 63 -3.87 -2.49 -3.76
CA ARG A 63 -5.13 -2.02 -3.18
C ARG A 63 -6.24 -3.05 -3.30
N GLU A 64 -6.34 -3.71 -4.44
CA GLU A 64 -7.33 -4.77 -4.69
C GLU A 64 -7.18 -5.94 -3.71
N ILE A 65 -5.95 -6.43 -3.52
CA ILE A 65 -5.63 -7.52 -2.58
C ILE A 65 -5.90 -7.09 -1.14
N TYR A 66 -5.46 -5.89 -0.76
CA TYR A 66 -5.65 -5.35 0.59
C TYR A 66 -7.13 -5.22 0.95
N GLU A 67 -7.93 -4.57 0.11
CA GLU A 67 -9.35 -4.32 0.38
C GLU A 67 -10.16 -5.61 0.42
N SER A 68 -9.88 -6.55 -0.50
CA SER A 68 -10.56 -7.85 -0.54
C SER A 68 -10.25 -8.70 0.68
N ASN A 69 -9.01 -8.69 1.20
CA ASN A 69 -8.69 -9.37 2.46
C ASN A 69 -9.32 -8.66 3.67
N LYS A 70 -9.32 -7.32 3.71
CA LYS A 70 -9.88 -6.56 4.82
C LYS A 70 -11.39 -6.64 4.95
N LEU A 71 -12.12 -6.91 3.87
CA LEU A 71 -13.56 -7.21 3.95
C LEU A 71 -13.86 -8.44 4.81
N GLU A 72 -12.94 -9.41 4.84
CA GLU A 72 -13.01 -10.63 5.64
C GLU A 72 -12.23 -10.51 6.98
N ASP A 73 -11.81 -9.30 7.36
CA ASP A 73 -10.95 -9.04 8.53
C ASP A 73 -9.58 -9.77 8.49
N LEU A 74 -9.09 -10.10 7.29
CA LEU A 74 -7.84 -10.80 7.04
C LEU A 74 -6.70 -9.87 6.58
N GLY A 75 -5.51 -10.46 6.43
CA GLY A 75 -4.34 -9.81 5.85
C GLY A 75 -3.69 -8.71 6.72
N PRO A 76 -2.52 -8.21 6.33
CA PRO A 76 -1.79 -7.21 7.09
C PRO A 76 -2.22 -5.77 6.72
N SER A 77 -1.44 -4.76 7.10
CA SER A 77 -1.66 -3.38 6.66
C SER A 77 -1.44 -3.23 5.14
N LEU A 78 -1.92 -2.12 4.56
CA LEU A 78 -1.70 -1.81 3.14
C LEU A 78 -0.20 -1.73 2.80
N ALA A 79 0.59 -1.12 3.68
CA ALA A 79 2.05 -1.02 3.51
C ALA A 79 2.70 -2.41 3.49
N ARG A 80 2.34 -3.29 4.43
CA ARG A 80 2.88 -4.65 4.47
C ARG A 80 2.41 -5.50 3.29
N THR A 81 1.17 -5.29 2.82
CA THR A 81 0.66 -5.92 1.58
C THR A 81 1.52 -5.52 0.39
N SER A 82 1.87 -4.23 0.25
CA SER A 82 2.77 -3.74 -0.81
C SER A 82 4.15 -4.37 -0.73
N GLU A 83 4.74 -4.46 0.47
CA GLU A 83 6.04 -5.11 0.69
C GLU A 83 6.06 -6.57 0.24
N ILE A 84 5.02 -7.33 0.60
CA ILE A 84 4.89 -8.74 0.22
C ILE A 84 4.77 -8.88 -1.29
N LEU A 85 3.95 -8.06 -1.94
CA LEU A 85 3.75 -8.09 -3.39
C LEU A 85 4.96 -7.61 -4.19
N LYS A 86 5.88 -6.88 -3.57
CA LYS A 86 7.15 -6.43 -4.16
C LYS A 86 8.32 -7.36 -3.81
N SER A 87 8.13 -8.34 -2.94
CA SER A 87 9.17 -9.30 -2.60
C SER A 87 9.43 -10.23 -3.78
N SER A 88 10.61 -10.88 -3.76
CA SER A 88 10.93 -11.94 -4.72
C SER A 88 9.90 -13.08 -4.70
N ASP A 89 9.21 -13.29 -3.58
CA ASP A 89 8.20 -14.36 -3.43
C ASP A 89 6.98 -14.11 -4.31
N ALA A 90 6.57 -12.85 -4.50
CA ALA A 90 5.49 -12.49 -5.40
C ALA A 90 5.88 -12.63 -6.89
N ALA A 91 7.16 -12.43 -7.22
CA ALA A 91 7.67 -12.65 -8.59
C ALA A 91 7.76 -14.13 -8.97
N LEU A 92 7.75 -15.04 -7.99
CA LEU A 92 7.82 -16.50 -8.16
C LEU A 92 6.44 -17.16 -8.26
N VAL A 93 5.38 -16.36 -8.36
CA VAL A 93 3.99 -16.81 -8.55
C VAL A 93 3.81 -17.29 -9.99
N ASP A 94 4.34 -18.50 -10.27
CA ASP A 94 4.08 -19.31 -11.47
C ASP A 94 3.48 -20.67 -11.05
N LYS A 95 2.64 -21.26 -11.92
CA LYS A 95 1.72 -22.39 -11.64
C LYS A 95 2.40 -23.59 -10.96
N ASP A 96 3.63 -23.90 -11.31
CA ASP A 96 4.33 -25.11 -10.84
C ASP A 96 5.27 -24.88 -9.65
N LEU A 97 5.80 -23.66 -9.48
CA LEU A 97 6.71 -23.32 -8.38
C LEU A 97 5.94 -22.99 -7.08
N MET A 98 4.70 -22.49 -7.21
CA MET A 98 3.83 -22.06 -6.11
C MET A 98 3.49 -23.15 -5.10
N LYS A 99 3.21 -24.40 -5.54
CA LYS A 99 2.87 -25.49 -4.60
C LYS A 99 4.01 -25.84 -3.65
N GLY A 100 5.25 -25.78 -4.13
CA GLY A 100 6.44 -26.10 -3.33
C GLY A 100 6.87 -24.94 -2.42
N MET A 101 6.76 -23.70 -2.88
CA MET A 101 7.21 -22.51 -2.15
C MET A 101 6.20 -21.97 -1.14
N LEU A 102 4.89 -22.04 -1.42
CA LEU A 102 3.85 -21.79 -0.42
C LEU A 102 4.00 -22.78 0.74
N TYR A 103 4.35 -24.04 0.49
CA TYR A 103 4.61 -25.04 1.53
C TYR A 103 5.80 -24.69 2.44
N VAL A 104 6.81 -23.96 1.94
CA VAL A 104 7.95 -23.48 2.74
C VAL A 104 7.61 -22.18 3.49
N GLY A 105 6.83 -21.27 2.89
CA GLY A 105 6.30 -20.07 3.54
C GLY A 105 5.24 -20.36 4.61
N MET A 106 4.49 -21.45 4.44
CA MET A 106 3.45 -21.96 5.35
C MET A 106 3.93 -22.21 6.78
N LYS A 107 5.24 -22.31 7.04
CA LYS A 107 5.76 -22.54 8.39
C LYS A 107 5.91 -21.28 9.27
N ARG A 108 5.68 -20.05 8.78
CA ARG A 108 6.02 -18.84 9.59
C ARG A 108 5.07 -17.62 9.60
N ASP A 109 4.26 -17.32 8.58
CA ASP A 109 3.44 -16.07 8.57
C ASP A 109 2.09 -16.21 7.84
N LYS A 110 0.97 -16.12 8.59
CA LYS A 110 -0.41 -16.17 8.05
C LYS A 110 -0.72 -15.01 7.11
N HIS A 111 -0.15 -13.83 7.35
CA HIS A 111 -0.40 -12.66 6.49
C HIS A 111 0.23 -12.82 5.11
N LEU A 112 1.35 -13.54 5.01
CA LEU A 112 1.97 -13.86 3.73
C LEU A 112 1.04 -14.73 2.86
N ILE A 113 0.42 -15.74 3.47
CA ILE A 113 -0.52 -16.64 2.80
C ILE A 113 -1.75 -15.87 2.30
N ASP A 114 -2.35 -15.03 3.16
CA ASP A 114 -3.52 -14.22 2.78
C ASP A 114 -3.25 -13.33 1.56
N VAL A 115 -2.05 -12.73 1.49
CA VAL A 115 -1.67 -11.84 0.39
C VAL A 115 -1.28 -12.61 -0.86
N LEU A 116 -0.36 -13.57 -0.75
CA LEU A 116 0.16 -14.31 -1.92
C LEU A 116 -0.88 -15.27 -2.49
N GLY A 117 -1.71 -15.89 -1.65
CA GLY A 117 -2.77 -16.78 -2.09
C GLY A 117 -3.82 -16.06 -2.94
N LEU A 118 -4.31 -14.92 -2.46
CA LEU A 118 -5.26 -14.10 -3.21
C LEU A 118 -4.61 -13.48 -4.46
N HIS A 119 -3.35 -13.04 -4.37
CA HIS A 119 -2.60 -12.54 -5.51
C HIS A 119 -2.45 -13.60 -6.60
N GLY A 120 -2.05 -14.82 -6.23
CA GLY A 120 -1.92 -15.94 -7.15
C GLY A 120 -3.24 -16.30 -7.82
N ALA A 121 -4.35 -16.30 -7.06
CA ALA A 121 -5.68 -16.53 -7.62
C ALA A 121 -6.06 -15.47 -8.67
N LYS A 122 -5.74 -14.20 -8.42
CA LYS A 122 -5.94 -13.10 -9.37
C LYS A 122 -5.07 -13.26 -10.61
N VAL A 123 -3.77 -13.55 -10.46
CA VAL A 123 -2.86 -13.78 -11.60
C VAL A 123 -3.37 -14.95 -12.46
N LEU A 124 -3.84 -16.02 -11.81
CA LEU A 124 -4.44 -17.15 -12.50
C LEU A 124 -5.72 -16.75 -13.25
N ALA A 125 -6.60 -15.97 -12.63
CA ALA A 125 -7.79 -15.43 -13.28
C ALA A 125 -7.43 -14.57 -14.50
N GLU A 126 -6.47 -13.64 -14.36
CA GLU A 126 -5.97 -12.80 -15.46
C GLU A 126 -5.40 -13.65 -16.61
N SER A 127 -4.75 -14.78 -16.31
CA SER A 127 -4.27 -15.73 -17.34
C SER A 127 -5.39 -16.40 -18.14
N TYR A 128 -6.62 -16.48 -17.60
CA TYR A 128 -7.75 -17.05 -18.31
C TYR A 128 -8.37 -16.08 -19.31
N VAL A 129 -8.16 -14.77 -19.17
CA VAL A 129 -8.81 -13.73 -19.99
C VAL A 129 -8.63 -14.00 -21.50
N SER A 130 -7.43 -14.35 -21.95
CA SER A 130 -7.17 -14.69 -23.36
C SER A 130 -7.92 -15.95 -23.78
N THR A 131 -7.82 -17.03 -23.01
CA THR A 131 -8.48 -18.30 -23.35
C THR A 131 -10.01 -18.22 -23.35
N LEU A 132 -10.59 -17.36 -22.49
CA LEU A 132 -12.03 -17.09 -22.47
C LEU A 132 -12.46 -16.21 -23.67
N ALA A 133 -11.57 -15.36 -24.18
CA ALA A 133 -11.79 -14.63 -25.42
C ALA A 133 -11.78 -15.57 -26.64
N ASP A 134 -10.97 -16.64 -26.58
CA ASP A 134 -10.90 -17.69 -27.61
C ASP A 134 -12.07 -18.70 -27.54
N GLY A 135 -13.07 -18.46 -26.68
CA GLY A 135 -14.29 -19.27 -26.59
C GLY A 135 -14.24 -20.45 -25.62
N ARG A 136 -13.14 -20.63 -24.86
CA ARG A 136 -13.11 -21.63 -23.78
C ARG A 136 -14.08 -21.20 -22.66
N PRO A 137 -14.99 -22.08 -22.18
CA PRO A 137 -15.83 -21.77 -21.04
C PRO A 137 -15.04 -21.75 -19.72
N LEU A 138 -15.53 -20.99 -18.73
CA LEU A 138 -14.98 -21.03 -17.37
C LEU A 138 -15.51 -22.26 -16.64
N SER A 139 -14.63 -23.22 -16.35
CA SER A 139 -15.00 -24.51 -15.77
C SER A 139 -15.01 -24.49 -14.24
N GLU A 140 -15.70 -25.46 -13.64
CA GLU A 140 -15.60 -25.75 -12.20
C GLU A 140 -14.14 -25.97 -11.75
N SER A 141 -13.31 -26.59 -12.60
CA SER A 141 -11.89 -26.80 -12.28
C SER A 141 -11.16 -25.46 -12.17
N ASP A 142 -11.44 -24.49 -13.05
CA ASP A 142 -10.82 -23.17 -12.99
C ASP A 142 -11.17 -22.45 -11.69
N ILE A 143 -12.45 -22.51 -11.29
CA ILE A 143 -12.97 -21.94 -10.04
C ILE A 143 -12.27 -22.58 -8.84
N ARG A 144 -12.17 -23.91 -8.83
CA ARG A 144 -11.49 -24.67 -7.76
C ARG A 144 -9.99 -24.40 -7.71
N SER A 145 -9.33 -24.18 -8.86
CA SER A 145 -7.91 -23.80 -8.91
C SER A 145 -7.67 -22.41 -8.33
N MET A 146 -8.51 -21.42 -8.66
CA MET A 146 -8.44 -20.10 -8.03
C MET A 146 -8.68 -20.19 -6.52
N HIS A 147 -9.70 -20.95 -6.11
CA HIS A 147 -9.98 -21.19 -4.69
C HIS A 147 -8.80 -21.82 -3.94
N ALA A 148 -8.16 -22.85 -4.53
CA ALA A 148 -7.02 -23.53 -3.92
C ALA A 148 -5.84 -22.59 -3.64
N LEU A 149 -5.67 -21.54 -4.45
CA LEU A 149 -4.65 -20.52 -4.21
C LEU A 149 -5.07 -19.59 -3.07
N ILE A 150 -6.33 -19.13 -3.03
CA ILE A 150 -6.84 -18.26 -1.96
C ILE A 150 -6.71 -18.92 -0.58
N THR A 151 -6.99 -20.23 -0.50
CA THR A 151 -6.98 -21.01 0.74
C THR A 151 -5.76 -21.93 0.83
N SER A 152 -4.64 -21.49 0.26
CA SER A 152 -3.39 -22.25 0.25
C SER A 152 -2.99 -22.70 1.66
N GLY A 153 -2.79 -23.99 1.83
CA GLY A 153 -2.39 -24.59 3.11
C GLY A 153 -3.52 -25.18 3.94
N GLU A 154 -4.78 -24.94 3.55
CA GLU A 154 -5.94 -25.57 4.17
C GLU A 154 -6.22 -26.95 3.55
N GLU A 155 -6.70 -27.92 4.34
CA GLU A 155 -7.06 -29.26 3.82
C GLU A 155 -8.20 -29.21 2.79
N PHE A 156 -9.08 -28.21 2.91
CA PHE A 156 -10.22 -28.01 2.02
C PHE A 156 -9.87 -27.19 0.77
N ALA A 157 -8.60 -26.79 0.59
CA ALA A 157 -8.19 -25.97 -0.55
C ALA A 157 -8.61 -26.59 -1.89
N GLY A 158 -9.37 -25.84 -2.68
CA GLY A 158 -9.91 -26.29 -3.98
C GLY A 158 -10.93 -27.44 -3.91
N ARG A 159 -11.50 -27.76 -2.74
CA ARG A 159 -12.48 -28.85 -2.55
C ARG A 159 -13.80 -28.28 -2.04
N TYR A 160 -14.92 -28.73 -2.63
CA TYR A 160 -16.23 -28.34 -2.13
C TYR A 160 -16.44 -28.76 -0.68
N LYS A 161 -17.30 -28.01 0.03
CA LYS A 161 -17.61 -28.22 1.44
C LYS A 161 -18.09 -29.66 1.70
N ARG A 162 -17.59 -30.24 2.80
CA ARG A 162 -18.00 -31.57 3.26
C ARG A 162 -19.14 -31.52 4.28
N TYR A 163 -19.24 -30.41 4.98
CA TYR A 163 -20.21 -30.17 6.04
C TYR A 163 -21.13 -29.02 5.66
N HIS A 164 -22.34 -29.01 6.24
CA HIS A 164 -23.24 -27.89 6.07
C HIS A 164 -22.65 -26.67 6.78
N VAL A 165 -22.64 -25.53 6.08
CA VAL A 165 -22.09 -24.26 6.57
C VAL A 165 -23.22 -23.25 6.63
N ARG A 166 -23.21 -22.37 7.64
CA ARG A 166 -24.17 -21.27 7.78
C ARG A 166 -23.45 -19.95 7.53
N ILE A 167 -24.06 -19.03 6.79
CA ILE A 167 -23.54 -17.68 6.62
C ILE A 167 -24.10 -16.81 7.75
N GLY A 168 -23.23 -16.10 8.46
CA GLY A 168 -23.63 -15.16 9.52
C GLY A 168 -24.07 -13.80 8.97
N GLY A 169 -25.14 -13.21 9.53
CA GLY A 169 -25.71 -11.91 9.14
C GLY A 169 -27.15 -11.73 9.65
N GLU A 170 -27.74 -10.54 9.48
CA GLU A 170 -29.13 -10.22 9.91
C GLU A 170 -30.22 -10.97 9.13
N GLY A 171 -29.84 -11.77 8.13
CA GLY A 171 -30.64 -12.85 7.56
C GLY A 171 -29.80 -14.12 7.53
N THR A 172 -30.20 -15.17 8.23
CA THR A 172 -29.56 -16.48 8.12
C THR A 172 -29.88 -17.08 6.75
N HIS A 173 -29.02 -16.83 5.76
CA HIS A 173 -29.03 -17.62 4.54
C HIS A 173 -28.52 -19.03 4.86
N GLU A 174 -29.25 -20.03 4.39
CA GLU A 174 -28.84 -21.43 4.48
C GLU A 174 -28.44 -21.93 3.08
N PRO A 175 -27.12 -22.03 2.81
CA PRO A 175 -26.62 -22.54 1.55
C PRO A 175 -27.10 -23.98 1.26
N PRO A 176 -27.10 -24.39 -0.02
CA PRO A 176 -27.36 -25.77 -0.42
C PRO A 176 -26.53 -26.79 0.36
N LEU A 177 -27.08 -28.00 0.56
CA LEU A 177 -26.38 -29.08 1.23
C LEU A 177 -25.10 -29.46 0.47
N PRO A 178 -24.07 -30.01 1.15
CA PRO A 178 -22.86 -30.51 0.52
C PRO A 178 -23.11 -31.44 -0.67
N ILE A 179 -24.13 -32.30 -0.57
CA ILE A 179 -24.49 -33.28 -1.62
C ILE A 179 -25.03 -32.60 -2.89
N ASP A 180 -25.67 -31.44 -2.77
CA ASP A 180 -26.25 -30.69 -3.89
C ASP A 180 -25.24 -29.73 -4.53
N THR A 181 -24.18 -29.39 -3.81
CA THR A 181 -23.19 -28.39 -4.22
C THR A 181 -22.58 -28.66 -5.60
N PRO A 182 -22.15 -29.89 -5.95
CA PRO A 182 -21.60 -30.18 -7.28
C PRO A 182 -22.59 -29.92 -8.42
N ALA A 183 -23.88 -30.27 -8.23
CA ALA A 183 -24.90 -30.02 -9.25
C ALA A 183 -25.14 -28.52 -9.42
N LYS A 184 -25.27 -27.78 -8.32
CA LYS A 184 -25.45 -26.32 -8.35
C LYS A 184 -24.27 -25.58 -8.97
N MET A 185 -23.04 -26.03 -8.70
CA MET A 185 -21.84 -25.45 -9.31
C MET A 185 -21.72 -25.75 -10.81
N ARG A 186 -22.23 -26.90 -11.27
CA ARG A 186 -22.33 -27.20 -12.69
C ARG A 186 -23.33 -26.30 -13.40
N ASP A 187 -24.51 -26.09 -12.81
CA ASP A 187 -25.51 -25.17 -13.34
C ASP A 187 -24.94 -23.74 -13.43
N PHE A 188 -24.26 -23.31 -12.37
CA PHE A 188 -23.56 -22.02 -12.31
C PHE A 188 -22.48 -21.86 -13.38
N SER A 189 -21.55 -22.82 -13.50
CA SER A 189 -20.47 -22.78 -14.50
C SER A 189 -21.01 -22.85 -15.94
N THR A 190 -22.08 -23.60 -16.15
CA THR A 190 -22.79 -23.64 -17.44
C THR A 190 -23.38 -22.28 -17.75
N TRP A 191 -24.10 -21.67 -16.81
CA TRP A 191 -24.70 -20.34 -16.99
C TRP A 191 -23.66 -19.28 -17.29
N LEU A 192 -22.57 -19.19 -16.51
CA LEU A 192 -21.47 -18.23 -16.72
C LEU A 192 -20.85 -18.27 -18.12
N SER A 193 -20.94 -19.43 -18.78
CA SER A 193 -20.34 -19.68 -20.08
C SER A 193 -21.27 -19.38 -21.26
N ARG A 194 -22.55 -19.08 -20.98
CA ARG A 194 -23.53 -18.75 -22.03
C ARG A 194 -23.33 -17.33 -22.53
N ASP A 195 -23.81 -17.10 -23.75
CA ASP A 195 -24.03 -15.75 -24.24
C ASP A 195 -25.37 -15.26 -23.69
N HIS A 196 -25.34 -14.15 -22.95
CA HIS A 196 -26.51 -13.58 -22.26
C HIS A 196 -27.23 -12.50 -23.08
N GLY A 197 -27.08 -12.53 -24.41
CA GLY A 197 -27.91 -11.73 -25.32
C GLY A 197 -27.66 -10.21 -25.25
N GLY A 198 -26.51 -9.80 -24.71
CA GLY A 198 -26.17 -8.38 -24.53
C GLY A 198 -26.42 -7.83 -23.13
N MET A 199 -26.68 -8.65 -22.11
CA MET A 199 -26.75 -8.23 -20.70
C MET A 199 -25.59 -7.27 -20.31
N PRO A 200 -25.85 -6.19 -19.54
CA PRO A 200 -24.79 -5.35 -18.98
C PRO A 200 -23.75 -6.18 -18.22
N VAL A 201 -22.48 -5.91 -18.44
CA VAL A 201 -21.37 -6.66 -17.84
C VAL A 201 -21.40 -6.54 -16.31
N THR A 202 -21.72 -5.35 -15.77
CA THR A 202 -21.86 -5.15 -14.33
C THR A 202 -22.98 -6.01 -13.74
N LEU A 203 -24.10 -6.15 -14.46
CA LEU A 203 -25.22 -6.99 -14.02
C LEU A 203 -24.84 -8.47 -14.03
N HIS A 204 -24.18 -8.93 -15.10
CA HIS A 204 -23.65 -10.29 -15.18
C HIS A 204 -22.70 -10.58 -14.02
N ALA A 205 -21.75 -9.68 -13.74
CA ALA A 205 -20.81 -9.86 -12.63
C ALA A 205 -21.50 -9.84 -11.26
N ALA A 206 -22.54 -9.02 -11.07
CA ALA A 206 -23.34 -9.00 -9.85
C ALA A 206 -24.07 -10.33 -9.63
N ILE A 207 -24.74 -10.85 -10.66
CA ILE A 207 -25.39 -12.17 -10.62
C ILE A 207 -24.36 -13.27 -10.32
N ALA A 208 -23.24 -13.28 -11.04
CA ALA A 208 -22.17 -14.26 -10.86
C ALA A 208 -21.64 -14.27 -9.41
N HIS A 209 -21.44 -13.08 -8.85
CA HIS A 209 -21.01 -12.90 -7.48
C HIS A 209 -22.04 -13.44 -6.49
N ALA A 210 -23.28 -12.92 -6.56
CA ALA A 210 -24.35 -13.30 -5.64
C ALA A 210 -24.62 -14.80 -5.69
N TRP A 211 -24.66 -15.40 -6.89
CA TRP A 211 -24.93 -16.82 -7.05
C TRP A 211 -23.83 -17.69 -6.43
N LEU A 212 -22.56 -17.36 -6.64
CA LEU A 212 -21.46 -18.10 -6.02
C LEU A 212 -21.53 -18.01 -4.49
N THR A 213 -21.79 -16.82 -3.95
CA THR A 213 -21.91 -16.63 -2.49
C THR A 213 -23.13 -17.33 -1.91
N HIS A 214 -24.22 -17.42 -2.68
CA HIS A 214 -25.45 -18.12 -2.32
C HIS A 214 -25.27 -19.64 -2.30
N ILE A 215 -24.60 -20.22 -3.31
CA ILE A 215 -24.23 -21.65 -3.30
C ILE A 215 -23.28 -21.95 -2.13
N HIS A 216 -22.36 -21.01 -1.86
CA HIS A 216 -21.32 -21.11 -0.84
C HIS A 216 -20.58 -22.46 -0.94
N PRO A 217 -19.91 -22.74 -2.07
CA PRO A 217 -19.44 -24.09 -2.38
C PRO A 217 -18.26 -24.57 -1.54
N PHE A 218 -17.51 -23.68 -0.91
CA PHE A 218 -16.30 -24.00 -0.14
C PHE A 218 -16.50 -23.78 1.37
N GLU A 219 -15.65 -24.38 2.20
CA GLU A 219 -15.71 -24.22 3.67
C GLU A 219 -15.35 -22.79 4.11
N ASP A 220 -14.42 -22.12 3.42
CA ASP A 220 -14.07 -20.70 3.58
C ASP A 220 -13.56 -20.13 2.24
N GLY A 221 -13.34 -18.82 2.14
CA GLY A 221 -12.74 -18.16 0.97
C GLY A 221 -13.73 -17.78 -0.13
N ASN A 222 -15.03 -18.07 0.03
CA ASN A 222 -16.08 -17.82 -0.96
C ASN A 222 -16.19 -16.34 -1.33
N GLY A 223 -16.17 -15.42 -0.36
CA GLY A 223 -16.24 -13.97 -0.62
C GLY A 223 -15.06 -13.44 -1.43
N ARG A 224 -13.83 -13.86 -1.07
CA ARG A 224 -12.61 -13.51 -1.82
C ARG A 224 -12.65 -14.05 -3.25
N LEU A 225 -13.10 -15.29 -3.42
CA LEU A 225 -13.26 -15.91 -4.73
C LEU A 225 -14.31 -15.21 -5.60
N ALA A 226 -15.46 -14.83 -5.02
CA ALA A 226 -16.51 -14.11 -5.71
C ALA A 226 -16.02 -12.77 -6.26
N ARG A 227 -15.22 -12.03 -5.48
CA ARG A 227 -14.60 -10.77 -5.93
C ARG A 227 -13.54 -10.98 -7.02
N VAL A 228 -12.75 -12.06 -6.96
CA VAL A 228 -11.84 -12.44 -8.05
C VAL A 228 -12.62 -12.74 -9.33
N LEU A 229 -13.76 -13.44 -9.22
CA LEU A 229 -14.62 -13.76 -10.36
C LEU A 229 -15.24 -12.51 -11.00
N VAL A 230 -15.71 -11.54 -10.19
CA VAL A 230 -16.18 -10.24 -10.69
C VAL A 230 -15.10 -9.55 -11.51
N ASN A 231 -13.88 -9.46 -10.96
CA ASN A 231 -12.79 -8.77 -11.64
C ASN A 231 -12.31 -9.52 -12.90
N LEU A 232 -12.45 -10.86 -12.95
CA LEU A 232 -12.23 -11.64 -14.17
C LEU A 232 -13.25 -11.27 -15.27
N ILE A 233 -14.54 -11.21 -14.92
CA ILE A 233 -15.60 -10.82 -15.85
C ILE A 233 -15.37 -9.40 -16.37
N PHE A 234 -14.97 -8.46 -15.51
CA PHE A 234 -14.66 -7.08 -15.91
C PHE A 234 -13.44 -7.00 -16.81
N ALA A 235 -12.35 -7.68 -16.45
CA ALA A 235 -11.13 -7.70 -17.25
C ALA A 235 -11.39 -8.24 -18.67
N ARG A 236 -12.17 -9.32 -18.82
CA ARG A 236 -12.57 -9.88 -20.12
C ARG A 236 -13.33 -8.88 -21.00
N ASN A 237 -14.06 -7.94 -20.39
CA ASN A 237 -14.90 -6.96 -21.08
C ASN A 237 -14.29 -5.54 -21.12
N GLY A 238 -13.00 -5.41 -20.76
CA GLY A 238 -12.29 -4.13 -20.77
C GLY A 238 -12.82 -3.11 -19.75
N LEU A 239 -13.45 -3.58 -18.69
CA LEU A 239 -13.87 -2.77 -17.54
C LEU A 239 -12.80 -2.83 -16.43
N PRO A 240 -12.67 -1.76 -15.62
CA PRO A 240 -11.74 -1.75 -14.51
C PRO A 240 -12.21 -2.69 -13.37
N PRO A 241 -11.31 -3.12 -12.47
CA PRO A 241 -11.70 -3.93 -11.32
C PRO A 241 -12.62 -3.14 -10.37
N ALA A 242 -13.60 -3.82 -9.78
CA ALA A 242 -14.40 -3.27 -8.67
C ALA A 242 -13.69 -3.53 -7.33
N ILE A 243 -13.06 -2.48 -6.81
CA ILE A 243 -12.38 -2.51 -5.50
C ILE A 243 -13.29 -1.87 -4.45
N ILE A 244 -13.99 -2.69 -3.66
CA ILE A 244 -14.90 -2.25 -2.59
C ILE A 244 -14.08 -1.88 -1.34
N LYS A 245 -14.30 -0.70 -0.76
CA LYS A 245 -13.54 -0.23 0.41
C LYS A 245 -14.07 -0.83 1.71
N HIS A 246 -13.23 -1.60 2.42
CA HIS A 246 -13.64 -2.27 3.66
C HIS A 246 -14.14 -1.31 4.76
N ASN A 247 -13.58 -0.11 4.85
CA ASN A 247 -13.85 0.82 5.93
C ASN A 247 -15.10 1.70 5.73
N THR A 248 -15.58 1.81 4.49
CA THR A 248 -16.62 2.79 4.11
C THR A 248 -17.75 2.18 3.31
N GLU A 249 -17.54 1.02 2.69
CA GLU A 249 -18.50 0.39 1.78
C GLU A 249 -18.88 -1.04 2.23
N ARG A 250 -18.25 -1.59 3.28
CA ARG A 250 -18.51 -2.97 3.73
C ARG A 250 -19.97 -3.19 4.13
N THR A 251 -20.54 -2.31 4.94
CA THR A 251 -21.94 -2.44 5.39
C THR A 251 -22.89 -2.41 4.19
N GLU A 252 -22.77 -1.40 3.33
CA GLU A 252 -23.57 -1.25 2.11
C GLU A 252 -23.46 -2.48 1.19
N TYR A 253 -22.26 -3.06 1.09
CA TYR A 253 -22.01 -4.27 0.30
C TYR A 253 -22.67 -5.52 0.91
N ILE A 254 -22.60 -5.70 2.23
CA ILE A 254 -23.26 -6.83 2.91
C ILE A 254 -24.78 -6.69 2.84
N ASP A 255 -25.31 -5.48 2.99
CA ASP A 255 -26.74 -5.20 2.85
C ASP A 255 -27.23 -5.52 1.44
N ALA A 256 -26.47 -5.14 0.41
CA ALA A 256 -26.77 -5.45 -0.99
C ALA A 256 -26.80 -6.97 -1.26
N LEU A 257 -25.90 -7.75 -0.64
CA LEU A 257 -25.93 -9.21 -0.72
C LEU A 257 -27.18 -9.78 -0.04
N ALA A 258 -27.52 -9.30 1.15
CA ALA A 258 -28.71 -9.74 1.87
C ALA A 258 -30.01 -9.48 1.08
N HIS A 259 -30.10 -8.33 0.39
CA HIS A 259 -31.25 -8.02 -0.49
C HIS A 259 -31.35 -8.99 -1.68
N SER A 260 -30.20 -9.38 -2.26
CA SER A 260 -30.17 -10.35 -3.35
C SER A 260 -30.62 -11.75 -2.91
N ASP A 261 -30.39 -12.12 -1.64
CA ASP A 261 -30.84 -13.41 -1.09
C ASP A 261 -32.34 -13.41 -0.72
N VAL A 262 -32.84 -12.33 -0.09
CA VAL A 262 -34.22 -12.28 0.43
C VAL A 262 -35.25 -11.90 -0.63
N ALA A 263 -34.95 -10.89 -1.45
CA ALA A 263 -35.89 -10.32 -2.42
C ALA A 263 -35.54 -10.70 -3.87
N GLY A 264 -34.40 -11.35 -4.10
CA GLY A 264 -33.88 -11.65 -5.45
C GLY A 264 -33.38 -10.43 -6.22
N ASP A 265 -33.44 -9.23 -5.62
CA ASP A 265 -33.06 -7.98 -6.29
C ASP A 265 -31.54 -7.84 -6.35
N ILE A 266 -31.01 -7.90 -7.57
CA ILE A 266 -29.58 -7.86 -7.84
C ILE A 266 -29.06 -6.45 -8.11
N PHE A 267 -29.95 -5.47 -8.38
CA PHE A 267 -29.55 -4.11 -8.74
C PHE A 267 -28.77 -3.38 -7.65
N PRO A 268 -29.07 -3.53 -6.34
CA PRO A 268 -28.25 -2.94 -5.28
C PRO A 268 -26.78 -3.35 -5.41
N LEU A 269 -26.51 -4.64 -5.63
CA LEU A 269 -25.14 -5.16 -5.76
C LEU A 269 -24.47 -4.65 -7.05
N ALA A 270 -25.19 -4.62 -8.18
CA ALA A 270 -24.70 -4.03 -9.42
C ALA A 270 -24.36 -2.53 -9.23
N GLY A 271 -25.16 -1.81 -8.44
CA GLY A 271 -24.92 -0.42 -8.07
C GLY A 271 -23.60 -0.20 -7.34
N ILE A 272 -23.24 -1.10 -6.40
CA ILE A 272 -21.95 -1.07 -5.71
C ILE A 272 -20.79 -1.23 -6.68
N PHE A 273 -20.89 -2.16 -7.64
CA PHE A 273 -19.84 -2.39 -8.62
C PHE A 273 -19.67 -1.20 -9.56
N ILE A 274 -20.75 -0.62 -10.10
CA ILE A 274 -20.67 0.61 -10.89
C ILE A 274 -20.12 1.79 -10.10
N LYS A 275 -20.47 1.91 -8.81
CA LYS A 275 -19.91 2.95 -7.94
C LYS A 275 -18.40 2.77 -7.80
N ALA A 276 -17.92 1.54 -7.65
CA ALA A 276 -16.50 1.20 -7.61
C ALA A 276 -15.79 1.50 -8.93
N GLU A 277 -16.36 1.10 -10.07
CA GLU A 277 -15.84 1.37 -11.41
C GLU A 277 -15.77 2.87 -11.73
N LYS A 278 -16.85 3.62 -11.45
CA LYS A 278 -16.89 5.08 -11.64
C LYS A 278 -15.86 5.79 -10.78
N ARG A 279 -15.70 5.35 -9.51
CA ARG A 279 -14.64 5.83 -8.63
C ARG A 279 -13.27 5.57 -9.26
N PHE A 280 -13.03 4.35 -9.73
CA PHE A 280 -11.77 3.96 -10.35
C PHE A 280 -11.45 4.83 -11.57
N ALA A 281 -12.40 4.97 -12.50
CA ALA A 281 -12.25 5.77 -13.70
C ALA A 281 -11.99 7.25 -13.39
N ARG A 282 -12.72 7.82 -12.41
CA ARG A 282 -12.49 9.18 -11.93
C ARG A 282 -11.11 9.34 -11.33
N ASP A 283 -10.70 8.37 -10.51
CA ASP A 283 -9.44 8.47 -9.78
C ASP A 283 -8.26 8.31 -10.74
N MET A 284 -8.31 7.38 -11.73
CA MET A 284 -7.31 7.30 -12.81
C MET A 284 -7.05 8.62 -13.55
N GLY A 285 -8.09 9.43 -13.76
CA GLY A 285 -7.99 10.72 -14.44
C GLY A 285 -7.39 11.85 -13.58
N LYS A 286 -7.08 11.60 -12.30
CA LYS A 286 -6.46 12.61 -11.42
C LYS A 286 -4.94 12.50 -11.48
N PRO A 287 -4.21 13.58 -11.80
CA PRO A 287 -2.74 13.62 -11.69
C PRO A 287 -2.23 13.33 -10.27
N GLY A 288 -3.09 13.56 -9.27
CA GLY A 288 -2.87 13.28 -7.87
C GLY A 288 -3.10 11.82 -7.47
N PHE A 289 -3.83 11.01 -8.25
CA PHE A 289 -4.14 9.62 -7.90
C PHE A 289 -3.02 8.65 -8.28
N VAL A 290 -2.41 8.84 -9.45
CA VAL A 290 -1.11 8.19 -9.76
C VAL A 290 -0.08 8.60 -8.70
N ARG A 291 -0.11 9.87 -8.27
CA ARG A 291 0.70 10.38 -7.15
C ARG A 291 0.26 9.90 -5.75
N SER A 292 -0.99 9.50 -5.53
CA SER A 292 -1.47 8.94 -4.25
C SER A 292 -1.24 7.43 -4.17
N LEU A 293 -1.18 6.75 -5.33
CA LEU A 293 -0.61 5.41 -5.47
C LEU A 293 0.91 5.43 -5.20
N ILE A 294 1.60 6.52 -5.58
CA ILE A 294 2.99 6.84 -5.15
C ILE A 294 3.04 7.30 -3.67
N GLY A 295 1.95 7.88 -3.17
CA GLY A 295 1.87 8.62 -1.92
C GLY A 295 1.83 7.74 -0.69
N ASP A 296 1.12 6.61 -0.70
CA ASP A 296 1.10 5.71 0.47
C ASP A 296 2.46 5.03 0.72
N GLU A 297 3.29 4.89 -0.31
CA GLU A 297 4.64 4.31 -0.21
C GLU A 297 5.69 5.35 0.19
N ILE A 298 5.52 6.61 -0.22
CA ILE A 298 6.33 7.70 0.29
C ILE A 298 5.88 8.03 1.70
N ASP A 299 4.61 8.23 2.02
CA ASP A 299 4.15 8.62 3.36
C ASP A 299 4.34 7.54 4.42
N SER A 300 4.16 6.24 4.13
CA SER A 300 4.35 5.21 5.15
C SER A 300 5.83 4.90 5.40
N ARG A 301 6.70 4.94 4.37
CA ARG A 301 8.16 4.90 4.57
C ARG A 301 8.66 6.22 5.14
N SER A 302 8.15 7.36 4.70
CA SER A 302 8.60 8.69 5.10
C SER A 302 8.23 9.00 6.53
N ARG A 303 6.96 8.78 6.94
CA ARG A 303 6.57 8.93 8.34
C ARG A 303 7.30 7.94 9.23
N ASN A 304 7.55 6.70 8.80
CA ASN A 304 8.35 5.74 9.59
C ASN A 304 9.84 6.13 9.66
N ILE A 305 10.45 6.61 8.57
CA ILE A 305 11.86 7.03 8.51
C ILE A 305 12.08 8.31 9.30
N TYR A 306 11.23 9.33 9.09
CA TYR A 306 11.28 10.58 9.82
C TYR A 306 11.02 10.35 11.31
N SER A 307 9.96 9.63 11.70
CA SER A 307 9.69 9.36 13.12
C SER A 307 10.78 8.51 13.79
N SER A 308 11.30 7.47 13.11
CA SER A 308 12.40 6.64 13.63
C SER A 308 13.70 7.42 13.77
N TRP A 309 14.05 8.23 12.76
CA TRP A 309 15.20 9.11 12.82
C TRP A 309 15.02 10.16 13.92
N LEU A 310 13.88 10.84 13.97
CA LEU A 310 13.57 11.89 14.94
C LEU A 310 13.64 11.36 16.37
N ALA A 311 13.17 10.13 16.64
CA ALA A 311 13.29 9.50 17.95
C ALA A 311 14.75 9.29 18.37
N VAL A 312 15.59 8.73 17.49
CA VAL A 312 17.02 8.49 17.76
C VAL A 312 17.78 9.81 17.87
N PHE A 313 17.48 10.77 16.98
CA PHE A 313 18.07 12.09 16.95
C PHE A 313 17.72 12.89 18.21
N ASN A 314 16.46 12.90 18.64
CA ASN A 314 16.05 13.56 19.88
C ASN A 314 16.71 12.93 21.13
N ASN A 315 16.87 11.61 21.16
CA ASN A 315 17.61 10.94 22.23
C ASN A 315 19.07 11.40 22.27
N PHE A 316 19.73 11.43 21.11
CA PHE A 316 21.09 11.96 20.98
C PHE A 316 21.18 13.44 21.40
N MET A 317 20.27 14.29 20.95
CA MET A 317 20.26 15.71 21.28
C MET A 317 20.02 15.96 22.77
N ALA A 318 19.08 15.24 23.38
CA ALA A 318 18.84 15.31 24.82
C ALA A 318 20.10 14.95 25.61
N ARG A 319 20.83 13.91 25.17
CA ARG A 319 22.10 13.54 25.80
C ARG A 319 23.17 14.59 25.58
N LEU A 320 23.37 15.06 24.35
CA LEU A 320 24.36 16.08 24.02
C LEU A 320 24.13 17.36 24.82
N PHE A 321 22.90 17.84 24.93
CA PHE A 321 22.58 19.02 25.73
C PHE A 321 22.86 18.81 27.21
N GLY A 322 22.61 17.61 27.75
CA GLY A 322 23.03 17.25 29.10
C GLY A 322 24.54 17.35 29.28
N GLU A 323 25.31 16.74 28.37
CA GLU A 323 26.77 16.73 28.39
C GLU A 323 27.39 18.14 28.25
N LEU A 324 26.81 19.00 27.42
CA LEU A 324 27.23 20.39 27.26
C LEU A 324 27.01 21.20 28.55
N ARG A 325 25.85 21.01 29.21
CA ARG A 325 25.52 21.68 30.47
C ARG A 325 26.43 21.23 31.63
N VAL A 326 26.78 19.94 31.69
CA VAL A 326 27.76 19.42 32.67
C VAL A 326 29.13 20.11 32.53
N ARG A 327 29.46 20.58 31.32
CA ARG A 327 30.70 21.33 31.03
C ARG A 327 30.54 22.85 31.19
N ASN A 328 29.50 23.31 31.88
CA ASN A 328 29.17 24.72 32.09
C ASN A 328 29.00 25.53 30.80
N LEU A 329 28.51 24.90 29.73
CA LEU A 329 28.12 25.59 28.50
C LEU A 329 26.63 25.89 28.52
N THR A 330 26.24 27.08 28.08
CA THR A 330 24.84 27.44 27.85
C THR A 330 24.41 26.95 26.48
N VAL A 331 23.16 26.49 26.39
CA VAL A 331 22.55 26.02 25.15
C VAL A 331 21.24 26.76 24.94
N GLU A 332 21.14 27.50 23.84
CA GLU A 332 19.92 28.14 23.37
C GLU A 332 19.40 27.36 22.16
N ASP A 333 18.28 26.65 22.33
CA ASP A 333 17.63 25.86 21.28
C ASP A 333 16.62 26.76 20.55
N PHE A 334 16.74 26.88 19.23
CA PHE A 334 15.95 27.81 18.44
C PHE A 334 14.83 27.13 17.66
N TYR A 335 15.00 25.87 17.25
CA TYR A 335 14.10 25.23 16.28
C TYR A 335 14.14 23.70 16.36
N ARG A 336 13.02 23.09 15.99
CA ARG A 336 12.93 21.65 15.70
C ARG A 336 12.91 21.44 14.19
N LEU A 337 13.66 20.45 13.70
CA LEU A 337 13.59 20.05 12.29
C LEU A 337 12.19 19.50 12.01
N ASP A 338 11.45 20.17 11.12
CA ASP A 338 10.17 19.68 10.63
C ASP A 338 10.36 18.63 9.52
N GLU A 339 9.28 17.93 9.19
CA GLU A 339 9.31 16.83 8.21
C GLU A 339 9.67 17.32 6.79
N ASP A 340 9.23 18.50 6.37
CA ASP A 340 9.52 19.04 5.04
C ASP A 340 11.01 19.39 4.91
N SER A 341 11.58 20.05 5.92
CA SER A 341 13.01 20.32 6.02
C SER A 341 13.83 19.03 6.01
N PHE A 342 13.41 17.98 6.74
CA PHE A 342 14.06 16.67 6.70
C PHE A 342 14.14 16.11 5.27
N TRP A 343 13.03 16.11 4.53
CA TRP A 343 12.98 15.57 3.16
C TRP A 343 13.76 16.38 2.14
N LYS A 344 13.87 17.70 2.31
CA LYS A 344 14.75 18.54 1.49
C LYS A 344 16.21 18.14 1.68
N LEU A 345 16.62 17.94 2.93
CA LEU A 345 18.00 17.58 3.26
C LEU A 345 18.39 16.18 2.78
N THR A 346 17.47 15.21 2.82
CA THR A 346 17.75 13.86 2.26
C THR A 346 17.99 13.89 0.75
N LYS A 347 17.44 14.89 0.05
CA LYS A 347 17.62 15.13 -1.39
C LYS A 347 18.77 16.09 -1.71
N ALA A 348 19.60 16.43 -0.72
CA ALA A 348 20.70 17.40 -0.85
C ALA A 348 20.25 18.82 -1.24
N ASP A 349 19.00 19.19 -0.91
CA ASP A 349 18.48 20.52 -1.14
C ASP A 349 18.87 21.46 0.01
N LYS A 350 19.63 22.51 -0.32
CA LYS A 350 20.09 23.55 0.62
C LYS A 350 18.94 24.35 1.24
N SER A 351 17.76 24.36 0.63
CA SER A 351 16.59 25.06 1.16
C SER A 351 16.07 24.44 2.47
N GLY A 352 16.49 23.22 2.81
CA GLY A 352 16.22 22.60 4.10
C GLY A 352 17.25 22.94 5.19
N ASN A 353 18.31 23.70 4.88
CA ASN A 353 19.31 24.07 5.88
C ASN A 353 18.70 25.02 6.92
N MET A 354 18.97 24.78 8.20
CA MET A 354 18.41 25.60 9.27
C MET A 354 19.36 25.74 10.45
N TRP A 355 19.29 26.89 11.13
CA TRP A 355 19.91 27.06 12.44
C TRP A 355 19.18 26.20 13.47
N PHE A 356 19.94 25.58 14.35
CA PHE A 356 19.39 24.57 15.27
C PHE A 356 19.55 25.00 16.73
N PHE A 357 20.78 25.16 17.21
CA PHE A 357 21.04 25.69 18.56
C PHE A 357 22.35 26.47 18.63
N LEU A 358 22.44 27.36 19.62
CA LEU A 358 23.66 28.09 19.98
C LEU A 358 24.27 27.46 21.22
N VAL A 359 25.58 27.30 21.22
CA VAL A 359 26.37 26.95 22.41
C VAL A 359 27.26 28.12 22.77
N SER A 360 27.29 28.50 24.04
CA SER A 360 28.17 29.57 24.52
C SER A 360 28.85 29.20 25.83
N ASN A 361 30.06 29.74 26.03
CA ASN A 361 30.74 29.75 27.32
C ASN A 361 30.74 31.14 27.98
N GLY A 362 29.92 32.08 27.47
CA GLY A 362 29.85 33.47 27.92
C GLY A 362 30.88 34.40 27.27
N VAL A 363 31.86 33.87 26.54
CA VAL A 363 32.90 34.65 25.84
C VAL A 363 32.88 34.41 24.33
N SER A 364 32.63 33.18 23.91
CA SER A 364 32.57 32.76 22.51
C SER A 364 31.34 31.90 22.27
N ASP A 365 30.75 32.12 21.11
CA ASP A 365 29.58 31.38 20.65
C ASP A 365 29.92 30.44 19.50
N LEU A 366 29.26 29.29 19.49
CA LEU A 366 29.27 28.32 18.42
C LEU A 366 27.82 28.06 17.99
N LEU A 367 27.48 28.47 16.78
CA LEU A 367 26.18 28.17 16.17
C LEU A 367 26.24 26.78 15.53
N VAL A 368 25.31 25.93 15.90
CA VAL A 368 25.10 24.62 15.28
C VAL A 368 23.91 24.70 14.35
N TRP A 369 24.09 24.23 13.12
CA TRP A 369 23.07 24.22 12.09
C TRP A 369 22.94 22.82 11.47
N ILE A 370 21.74 22.49 10.99
CA ILE A 370 21.44 21.24 10.31
C ILE A 370 21.55 21.45 8.80
N GLY A 371 22.21 20.51 8.12
CA GLY A 371 22.30 20.45 6.66
C GLY A 371 22.30 19.01 6.13
N PHE A 372 22.47 18.85 4.82
CA PHE A 372 22.56 17.52 4.23
C PHE A 372 23.92 16.88 4.54
N CYS A 373 23.92 15.59 4.91
CA CYS A 373 25.13 14.81 5.21
C CYS A 373 26.06 14.74 4.00
N SER A 374 27.37 14.85 4.15
CA SER A 374 28.34 14.76 3.06
C SER A 374 28.51 13.32 2.56
N LEU A 375 29.02 13.14 1.33
CA LEU A 375 29.34 11.81 0.81
C LEU A 375 30.45 11.10 1.59
N ASN A 376 31.15 11.78 2.51
CA ASN A 376 32.11 11.15 3.40
C ASN A 376 31.44 10.37 4.52
N LEU A 377 30.29 10.83 5.01
CA LEU A 377 29.50 10.16 6.05
C LEU A 377 28.28 9.39 5.50
N HIS A 378 27.99 9.55 4.21
CA HIS A 378 26.92 8.84 3.53
C HIS A 378 27.47 8.00 2.36
N ASP A 379 27.46 6.67 2.51
CA ASP A 379 27.67 5.74 1.40
C ASP A 379 26.30 5.25 0.89
N PRO A 380 25.87 5.64 -0.34
CA PRO A 380 24.61 5.20 -0.93
C PRO A 380 24.49 3.68 -1.08
N ARG A 381 25.61 2.95 -1.03
CA ARG A 381 25.64 1.48 -1.08
C ARG A 381 25.33 0.83 0.26
N GLU A 382 25.61 1.53 1.37
CA GLU A 382 25.34 1.04 2.74
C GLU A 382 24.00 1.54 3.28
N ASN A 383 23.57 2.75 2.90
CA ASN A 383 22.32 3.32 3.37
C ASN A 383 21.62 4.08 2.24
N VAL A 384 20.37 3.70 1.96
CA VAL A 384 19.57 4.34 0.91
C VAL A 384 19.16 5.76 1.30
N VAL A 385 19.06 6.05 2.60
CA VAL A 385 18.62 7.36 3.10
C VAL A 385 19.82 8.20 3.54
N ARG A 386 19.88 9.43 3.03
CA ARG A 386 20.86 10.46 3.40
C ARG A 386 20.34 11.27 4.60
N TYR A 387 20.56 10.79 5.81
CA TYR A 387 20.09 11.49 7.01
C TYR A 387 20.76 12.86 7.19
N PRO A 388 20.08 13.87 7.78
CA PRO A 388 20.67 15.17 8.05
C PRO A 388 21.87 15.11 9.00
N SER A 389 22.77 16.09 8.88
CA SER A 389 23.97 16.24 9.72
C SER A 389 24.03 17.60 10.39
N LEU A 390 24.70 17.64 11.54
CA LEU A 390 25.06 18.85 12.27
C LEU A 390 26.38 19.40 11.75
N PHE A 391 26.41 20.72 11.62
CA PHE A 391 27.56 21.51 11.20
C PHE A 391 27.74 22.71 12.13
N PHE A 392 28.94 23.28 12.13
CA PHE A 392 29.37 24.23 13.13
C PHE A 392 29.78 25.56 12.48
N ALA A 393 29.39 26.67 13.09
CA ALA A 393 29.67 28.02 12.62
C ALA A 393 30.07 28.94 13.78
N VAL A 394 30.97 29.89 13.50
CA VAL A 394 31.40 30.95 14.42
C VAL A 394 31.07 32.32 13.84
N ARG A 395 30.93 33.34 14.70
CA ARG A 395 30.78 34.73 14.23
C ARG A 395 32.09 35.20 13.59
N ASN A 396 31.99 35.73 12.37
CA ASN A 396 33.10 36.40 11.73
C ASN A 396 33.23 37.82 12.31
N LYS A 397 34.18 38.00 13.22
CA LYS A 397 34.47 39.30 13.86
C LYS A 397 35.01 40.36 12.90
N ASN A 398 35.48 39.98 11.70
CA ASN A 398 35.99 40.92 10.70
C ASN A 398 34.87 41.62 9.90
N TYR A 399 33.61 41.21 10.10
CA TYR A 399 32.46 41.81 9.43
C TYR A 399 31.66 42.67 10.39
N ARG A 400 31.28 43.89 9.98
CA ARG A 400 30.44 44.81 10.80
C ARG A 400 29.12 44.17 11.25
N LEU A 401 28.54 43.31 10.41
CA LEU A 401 27.29 42.59 10.71
C LEU A 401 27.52 41.24 11.42
N GLN A 402 28.77 40.88 11.72
CA GLN A 402 29.16 39.64 12.40
C GLN A 402 28.49 38.39 11.85
N ARG A 403 28.55 38.21 10.51
CA ARG A 403 27.94 37.05 9.84
C ARG A 403 28.51 35.74 10.37
N TRP A 404 27.67 34.72 10.46
CA TRP A 404 28.10 33.35 10.77
C TRP A 404 28.83 32.73 9.58
N THR A 405 30.00 32.13 9.84
CA THR A 405 30.80 31.41 8.85
C THR A 405 31.17 30.04 9.39
N ALA A 406 31.48 29.08 8.50
CA ALA A 406 31.92 27.74 8.89
C ALA A 406 33.04 27.83 9.95
N ALA A 407 32.88 27.06 11.02
CA ALA A 407 33.84 27.08 12.12
C ALA A 407 35.15 26.40 11.68
N PRO A 408 36.31 27.04 11.88
CA PRO A 408 37.59 26.38 11.68
C PRO A 408 37.77 25.29 12.73
N SER A 409 38.50 24.24 12.41
CA SER A 409 38.53 23.01 13.21
C SER A 409 39.09 23.19 14.62
N ASN A 410 39.99 24.14 14.82
CA ASN A 410 40.48 24.53 16.14
C ASN A 410 39.38 25.09 17.07
N ARG A 411 38.29 25.63 16.52
CA ARG A 411 37.14 26.17 17.28
C ARG A 411 36.10 25.11 17.63
N THR A 412 36.23 23.90 17.10
CA THR A 412 35.28 22.80 17.28
C THR A 412 35.94 21.53 17.81
N GLY A 413 37.19 21.61 18.25
CA GLY A 413 37.96 20.43 18.69
C GLY A 413 38.13 19.39 17.57
N GLY A 414 38.26 19.84 16.33
CA GLY A 414 38.40 19.01 15.14
C GLY A 414 37.08 18.53 14.53
N LEU A 415 35.92 18.88 15.10
CA LEU A 415 34.62 18.48 14.55
C LEU A 415 34.32 19.23 13.26
N ILE A 416 34.01 18.48 12.20
CA ILE A 416 33.54 19.06 10.94
C ILE A 416 32.06 18.76 10.72
N GLU A 417 31.63 17.54 11.02
CA GLU A 417 30.28 17.06 10.71
C GLU A 417 29.86 15.92 11.64
N VAL A 418 28.61 15.91 12.08
CA VAL A 418 28.03 14.84 12.90
C VAL A 418 26.73 14.36 12.28
N CYS A 419 26.64 13.06 11.97
CA CYS A 419 25.45 12.41 11.44
C CYS A 419 24.91 11.37 12.43
N VAL A 420 23.59 11.38 12.67
CA VAL A 420 22.91 10.35 13.48
C VAL A 420 22.11 9.46 12.56
N VAL A 421 22.37 8.16 12.59
CA VAL A 421 21.80 7.17 11.68
C VAL A 421 20.99 6.13 12.47
N PRO A 422 19.67 6.03 12.28
CA PRO A 422 18.84 5.04 12.97
C PRO A 422 19.12 3.62 12.47
N GLY A 423 18.93 2.62 13.34
CA GLY A 423 19.04 1.20 12.97
C GLY A 423 20.47 0.67 12.77
N VAL A 424 21.48 1.54 12.74
CA VAL A 424 22.90 1.16 12.64
C VAL A 424 23.55 1.24 14.02
N LYS A 425 24.32 0.23 14.41
CA LYS A 425 25.20 0.29 15.59
C LYS A 425 26.65 0.21 15.12
N PRO A 426 27.48 1.25 15.35
CA PRO A 426 27.20 2.47 16.15
C PRO A 426 26.34 3.50 15.39
N SER A 427 25.45 4.22 16.11
CA SER A 427 24.42 5.10 15.53
C SER A 427 24.84 6.55 15.30
N VAL A 428 26.00 6.97 15.81
CA VAL A 428 26.56 8.31 15.64
C VAL A 428 27.82 8.22 14.79
N GLN A 429 27.89 8.99 13.72
CA GLN A 429 29.06 9.11 12.86
C GLN A 429 29.61 10.53 12.92
N VAL A 430 30.90 10.66 13.13
CA VAL A 430 31.57 11.95 13.32
C VAL A 430 32.72 12.06 12.33
N ARG A 431 32.70 13.10 11.52
CA ARG A 431 33.83 13.47 10.66
C ARG A 431 34.71 14.48 11.38
N LEU A 432 35.96 14.09 11.57
CA LEU A 432 37.04 14.92 12.08
C LEU A 432 37.98 15.30 10.93
N ASP A 433 38.91 16.23 11.17
CA ASP A 433 39.93 16.66 10.20
C ASP A 433 40.73 15.49 9.60
N ASP A 434 41.05 14.48 10.42
CA ASP A 434 41.98 13.41 10.07
C ASP A 434 41.30 12.05 9.82
N ARG A 435 40.05 11.87 10.27
CA ARG A 435 39.38 10.56 10.28
C ARG A 435 37.88 10.66 10.46
N ILE A 436 37.20 9.53 10.20
CA ILE A 436 35.80 9.32 10.56
C ILE A 436 35.75 8.39 11.77
N ARG A 437 34.91 8.72 12.76
CA ARG A 437 34.61 7.86 13.91
C ARG A 437 33.14 7.46 13.94
N LYS A 438 32.87 6.25 14.42
CA LYS A 438 31.52 5.75 14.67
C LYS A 438 31.38 5.41 16.17
N GLY A 439 30.33 5.88 16.82
CA GLY A 439 30.08 5.69 18.26
C GLY A 439 28.60 5.49 18.59
N GLY A 440 28.31 5.00 19.80
CA GLY A 440 26.94 4.94 20.32
C GLY A 440 26.40 6.32 20.68
N ILE A 441 25.10 6.41 21.01
CA ILE A 441 24.47 7.69 21.41
C ILE A 441 25.18 8.30 22.61
N VAL A 442 25.45 7.51 23.65
CA VAL A 442 26.01 7.98 24.92
C VAL A 442 27.45 8.46 24.74
N ASP A 443 28.31 7.59 24.21
CA ASP A 443 29.74 7.90 24.05
C ASP A 443 29.95 9.02 23.02
N GLY A 444 29.18 9.00 21.92
CA GLY A 444 29.25 10.02 20.88
C GLY A 444 28.85 11.40 21.39
N ALA A 445 27.77 11.50 22.17
CA ALA A 445 27.34 12.78 22.75
C ALA A 445 28.39 13.35 23.72
N SER A 446 28.99 12.51 24.57
CA SER A 446 30.05 12.94 25.50
C SER A 446 31.30 13.42 24.74
N GLU A 447 31.78 12.66 23.75
CA GLU A 447 32.95 13.04 22.94
C GLU A 447 32.71 14.37 22.20
N ILE A 448 31.54 14.56 21.60
CA ILE A 448 31.19 15.78 20.89
C ILE A 448 31.15 16.98 21.85
N ALA A 449 30.58 16.81 23.04
CA ALA A 449 30.56 17.86 24.06
C ALA A 449 31.96 18.25 24.53
N ASP A 450 32.86 17.28 24.73
CA ASP A 450 34.28 17.54 25.07
C ASP A 450 34.98 18.36 23.99
N ARG A 451 34.77 18.01 22.72
CA ARG A 451 35.38 18.72 21.59
C ARG A 451 34.85 20.14 21.46
N ILE A 452 33.54 20.35 21.60
CA ILE A 452 32.93 21.69 21.61
C ILE A 452 33.49 22.52 22.77
N TYR A 453 33.55 21.95 23.97
CA TYR A 453 34.09 22.62 25.15
C TYR A 453 35.55 23.06 24.95
N ASN A 454 36.40 22.14 24.49
CA ASN A 454 37.81 22.45 24.23
C ASN A 454 37.97 23.50 23.13
N GLY A 455 37.21 23.38 22.03
CA GLY A 455 37.24 24.37 20.94
C GLY A 455 36.83 25.77 21.38
N LEU A 456 35.80 25.88 22.23
CA LEU A 456 35.36 27.14 22.82
C LEU A 456 36.33 27.69 23.87
N ARG A 457 37.19 26.88 24.49
CA ARG A 457 38.26 27.35 25.38
C ARG A 457 39.49 27.81 24.63
N SER A 458 39.94 27.07 23.62
CA SER A 458 41.08 27.44 22.78
C SER A 458 40.85 28.79 22.09
N ALA A 459 39.59 29.08 21.75
CA ALA A 459 39.09 30.34 21.25
C ALA A 459 39.33 31.59 22.12
N VAL A 460 39.54 31.42 23.43
CA VAL A 460 39.76 32.49 24.41
C VAL A 460 41.26 32.77 24.59
N ALA A 461 42.11 31.80 24.23
CA ALA A 461 43.57 31.90 24.31
C ALA A 461 44.23 32.43 23.01
N SER A 462 43.44 32.58 21.94
CA SER A 462 43.82 33.09 20.61
C SER A 462 43.16 34.44 20.33
#